data_AF-A0AA49JEZ1-F1
#
_entry.id   AF-A0AA49JEZ1-F1
#
_cell.length_a   1.000
_cell.length_b   1.000
_cell.length_c   1.000
_cell.angle_alpha   90.00
_cell.angle_beta   90.00
_cell.angle_gamma   90.00
#
_symmetry.space_group_name_H-M   'P 1'
#
loop_
_entity.id
_entity.type
_entity.pdbx_description
1 polymer ?
#
loop_
_entity_poly.entity_id
_entity_poly.type
_entity_poly.pdbx_seq_one_letter_code
_entity_poly.pdbx_strand_id
1 'polypeptide(L)'
;MSTSKKINVSNAFHRRLDQEAGRLKLSYKEYLEAAGEFFIARKVDPRAYQAGQHEEFAQLLRLAVDRIFSYLVFQEQHILRAMHTEASKARIMGELAVNHLLTLITEDDTTLQALQHQDQQYLAERLRQVADQLDASKSKT
;
A
#
# COMPACT_ATOMS: atom_id res chain seq x y z
N MET A 1 6.86 55.49 6.77
CA MET A 1 7.63 56.04 5.64
C MET A 1 8.13 54.87 4.80
N SER A 2 7.70 54.74 3.55
CA SER A 2 8.21 53.68 2.66
C SER A 2 9.55 54.15 2.07
N THR A 3 10.65 53.62 2.60
CA THR A 3 11.99 53.90 2.06
C THR A 3 12.23 52.99 0.86
N SER A 4 11.93 53.48 -0.35
CA SER A 4 12.32 52.79 -1.58
C SER A 4 13.84 52.80 -1.70
N LYS A 5 14.46 51.62 -1.67
CA LYS A 5 15.88 51.43 -1.94
C LYS A 5 16.05 50.89 -3.36
N LYS A 6 16.88 51.57 -4.16
CA LYS A 6 17.25 51.09 -5.49
C LYS A 6 18.35 50.04 -5.36
N ILE A 7 18.16 48.90 -6.00
CA ILE A 7 19.14 47.82 -6.06
C ILE A 7 19.68 47.78 -7.49
N ASN A 8 20.99 47.91 -7.64
CA ASN A 8 21.65 47.79 -8.93
C ASN A 8 22.05 46.33 -9.16
N VAL A 9 21.58 45.74 -10.25
CA VAL A 9 22.03 44.43 -10.72
C VAL A 9 22.54 44.55 -12.16
N SER A 10 23.28 43.55 -12.63
CA SER A 10 23.84 43.59 -13.98
C SER A 10 22.73 43.58 -15.04
N ASN A 11 22.95 44.25 -16.17
CA ASN A 11 22.00 44.28 -17.29
C ASN A 11 21.66 42.87 -17.81
N ALA A 12 22.65 41.96 -17.80
CA ALA A 12 22.43 40.57 -18.18
C ALA A 12 21.47 39.86 -17.22
N PHE A 13 21.59 40.12 -15.92
CA PHE A 13 20.69 39.54 -14.91
C PHE A 13 19.29 40.13 -14.99
N HIS A 14 19.17 41.45 -15.20
CA HIS A 14 17.86 42.10 -15.44
C HIS A 14 17.11 41.46 -16.61
N ARG A 15 17.78 41.23 -17.75
CA ARG A 15 17.15 40.58 -18.92
C ARG A 15 16.67 39.17 -18.63
N ARG A 16 17.43 38.38 -17.86
CA ARG A 16 17.03 37.02 -17.49
C ARG A 16 15.79 37.01 -16.60
N LEU A 17 15.73 37.91 -15.62
CA LEU A 17 14.57 38.06 -14.75
C LEU A 17 13.32 38.48 -15.55
N ASP A 18 13.48 39.40 -16.49
CA ASP A 18 12.38 39.87 -17.35
C ASP A 18 11.86 38.76 -18.29
N GLN A 19 12.76 37.95 -18.85
CA GLN A 19 12.40 36.77 -19.64
C GLN A 19 11.63 35.73 -18.82
N GLU A 20 12.07 35.44 -17.58
CA GLU A 20 11.38 34.49 -16.70
C GLU A 20 10.02 35.01 -16.22
N ALA A 21 9.93 36.31 -15.89
CA ALA A 21 8.65 36.95 -15.56
C ALA A 21 7.68 36.85 -16.75
N GLY A 22 8.16 37.15 -17.96
CA GLY A 22 7.39 37.00 -19.20
C GLY A 22 6.92 35.57 -19.46
N ARG A 23 7.79 34.56 -19.25
CA ARG A 23 7.45 33.14 -19.37
C ARG A 23 6.30 32.74 -18.43
N LEU A 24 6.30 33.29 -17.22
CA LEU A 24 5.28 33.02 -16.20
C LEU A 24 4.06 33.95 -16.29
N LYS A 25 4.04 34.87 -17.27
CA LYS A 25 2.99 35.90 -17.44
C LYS A 25 2.79 36.77 -16.20
N LEU A 26 3.87 37.04 -15.48
CA LEU A 26 3.91 37.92 -14.32
C LEU A 26 4.59 39.23 -14.70
N SER A 27 4.21 40.33 -14.05
CA SER A 27 5.03 41.55 -14.12
C SER A 27 6.36 41.32 -13.40
N TYR A 28 7.37 42.11 -13.78
CA TYR A 28 8.69 42.07 -13.16
C TYR A 28 8.64 42.20 -11.63
N LYS A 29 7.75 43.06 -11.13
CA LYS A 29 7.53 43.28 -9.69
C LYS A 29 6.92 42.03 -9.03
N GLU A 30 5.84 41.51 -9.60
CA GLU A 30 5.15 40.32 -9.06
C GLU A 30 6.07 39.10 -9.03
N TYR A 31 6.90 38.93 -10.05
CA TYR A 31 7.90 37.86 -10.09
C TYR A 31 8.90 37.97 -8.93
N LEU A 32 9.43 39.17 -8.66
CA LEU A 32 10.37 39.38 -7.55
C LEU A 32 9.73 39.22 -6.18
N GLU A 33 8.50 39.72 -6.00
CA GLU A 33 7.75 39.55 -4.76
C GLU A 33 7.47 38.06 -4.50
N ALA A 34 6.99 37.32 -5.49
CA ALA A 34 6.75 35.88 -5.39
C ALA A 34 8.03 35.08 -5.10
N ALA A 35 9.15 35.43 -5.74
CA ALA A 35 10.44 34.81 -5.47
C ALA A 35 10.92 35.11 -4.03
N GLY A 36 10.76 36.35 -3.56
CA GLY A 36 11.08 36.74 -2.19
C GLY A 36 10.24 35.97 -1.17
N GLU A 37 8.92 35.94 -1.35
CA GLU A 37 7.99 35.20 -0.50
C GLU A 37 8.31 33.71 -0.45
N PHE A 38 8.68 33.10 -1.59
CA PHE A 38 9.06 31.69 -1.65
C PHE A 38 10.18 31.34 -0.67
N PHE A 39 11.25 32.13 -0.64
CA PHE A 39 12.40 31.90 0.23
C PHE A 39 12.13 32.33 1.67
N ILE A 40 11.42 33.44 1.89
CA ILE A 40 11.05 33.93 3.23
C ILE A 40 10.15 32.91 3.93
N ALA A 41 9.08 32.44 3.28
CA ALA A 41 8.12 31.52 3.87
C ALA A 41 8.75 30.17 4.23
N ARG A 42 9.74 29.72 3.44
CA ARG A 42 10.42 28.43 3.65
C ARG A 42 11.66 28.54 4.55
N LYS A 43 12.06 29.75 4.94
CA LYS A 43 13.31 30.02 5.70
C LYS A 43 14.53 29.36 5.06
N VAL A 44 14.57 29.33 3.72
CA VAL A 44 15.65 28.72 2.94
C VAL A 44 16.66 29.81 2.55
N ASP A 45 17.95 29.55 2.73
CA ASP A 45 19.01 30.40 2.20
C ASP A 45 19.02 30.30 0.65
N PRO A 46 18.74 31.39 -0.08
CA PRO A 46 18.74 31.38 -1.54
C PRO A 46 20.10 31.00 -2.15
N ARG A 47 21.20 31.12 -1.40
CA ARG A 47 22.55 30.76 -1.84
C ARG A 47 22.85 29.27 -1.70
N ALA A 48 22.21 28.62 -0.74
CA ALA A 48 22.35 27.19 -0.48
C ALA A 48 21.31 26.35 -1.25
N TYR A 49 20.30 26.99 -1.84
CA TYR A 49 19.26 26.33 -2.60
C TYR A 49 19.80 25.75 -3.92
N GLN A 50 19.85 24.42 -4.00
CA GLN A 50 20.12 23.69 -5.25
C GLN A 50 18.80 23.14 -5.81
N ALA A 51 18.42 23.62 -7.00
CA ALA A 51 17.27 23.06 -7.71
C ALA A 51 17.57 21.57 -8.06
N GLY A 52 16.78 20.65 -7.51
CA GLY A 52 16.89 19.20 -7.78
C GLY A 52 16.98 18.30 -6.54
N GLN A 53 17.47 18.79 -5.40
CA GLN A 53 17.57 17.98 -4.16
C GLN A 53 16.21 17.50 -3.62
N HIS A 54 15.14 18.24 -3.91
CA HIS A 54 13.79 17.88 -3.51
C HIS A 54 13.19 16.75 -4.35
N GLU A 55 13.61 16.59 -5.62
CA GLU A 55 13.13 15.51 -6.49
C GLU A 55 13.73 14.17 -6.07
N GLU A 56 15.02 14.15 -5.74
CA GLU A 56 15.70 12.95 -5.23
C GLU A 56 15.10 12.49 -3.90
N PHE A 57 14.84 13.42 -2.97
CA PHE A 57 14.16 13.12 -1.72
C PHE A 57 12.73 12.60 -1.94
N ALA A 58 11.94 13.23 -2.83
CA ALA A 58 10.59 12.77 -3.15
C ALA A 58 10.58 11.37 -3.78
N GLN A 59 11.57 11.06 -4.62
CA GLN A 59 11.71 9.75 -5.25
C GLN A 59 12.07 8.67 -4.21
N LEU A 60 13.00 8.97 -3.29
CA LEU A 60 13.34 8.09 -2.18
C LEU A 60 12.14 7.83 -1.26
N LEU A 61 11.37 8.87 -0.97
CA LEU A 61 10.18 8.77 -0.12
C LEU A 61 9.09 7.90 -0.78
N ARG A 62 8.89 8.04 -2.10
CA ARG A 62 7.99 7.18 -2.87
C ARG A 62 8.41 5.72 -2.84
N LEU A 63 9.69 5.43 -3.09
CA LEU A 63 10.23 4.06 -3.03
C LEU A 63 10.07 3.43 -1.64
N ALA A 64 10.28 4.22 -0.58
CA ALA A 64 10.09 3.75 0.79
C ALA A 64 8.62 3.41 1.07
N VAL A 65 7.69 4.26 0.63
CA VAL A 65 6.24 4.04 0.76
C VAL A 65 5.81 2.79 0.00
N ASP A 66 6.21 2.64 -1.27
CA ASP A 66 5.87 1.48 -2.10
C ASP A 66 6.36 0.16 -1.47
N ARG A 67 7.56 0.18 -0.86
CA ARG A 67 8.12 -0.98 -0.17
C ARG A 67 7.34 -1.34 1.10
N ILE A 68 6.92 -0.36 1.90
CA ILE A 68 6.11 -0.58 3.10
C ILE A 68 4.75 -1.17 2.71
N PHE A 69 4.08 -0.60 1.71
CA PHE A 69 2.80 -1.12 1.23
C PHE A 69 2.93 -2.53 0.67
N SER A 70 3.98 -2.83 -0.09
CA SER A 70 4.24 -4.18 -0.60
C SER A 70 4.39 -5.20 0.54
N TYR A 71 5.09 -4.83 1.62
CA TYR A 71 5.25 -5.68 2.79
C TYR A 71 3.92 -5.91 3.53
N LEU A 72 3.12 -4.85 3.71
CA LEU A 72 1.80 -4.94 4.34
C LEU A 72 0.84 -5.83 3.55
N VAL A 73 0.78 -5.66 2.22
CA VAL A 73 -0.05 -6.49 1.33
C VAL A 73 0.38 -7.95 1.40
N PHE A 74 1.68 -8.22 1.38
CA PHE A 74 2.19 -9.59 1.50
C PHE A 74 1.83 -10.23 2.85
N GLN A 75 1.97 -9.47 3.95
CA GLN A 75 1.62 -9.95 5.29
C GLN A 75 0.11 -10.21 5.43
N GLU A 76 -0.73 -9.32 4.90
CA GLU A 76 -2.18 -9.44 4.92
C GLU A 76 -2.65 -10.69 4.16
N GLN A 77 -2.07 -10.97 2.99
CA GLN A 77 -2.36 -12.20 2.24
C GLN A 77 -2.01 -13.46 3.03
N HIS A 78 -0.89 -13.47 3.76
CA HIS A 78 -0.50 -14.60 4.60
C HIS A 78 -1.48 -14.82 5.76
N ILE A 79 -1.89 -13.77 6.45
CA ILE A 79 -2.84 -13.84 7.57
C ILE A 79 -4.23 -14.27 7.09
N LEU A 80 -4.74 -13.66 6.02
CA LEU A 80 -6.04 -14.01 5.45
C LEU A 80 -6.07 -15.46 4.99
N ARG A 81 -4.98 -15.96 4.39
CA ARG A 81 -4.86 -17.36 4.01
C ARG A 81 -4.91 -18.28 5.22
N ALA A 82 -4.16 -17.98 6.28
CA ALA A 82 -4.17 -18.77 7.51
C ALA A 82 -5.58 -18.80 8.13
N MET A 83 -6.26 -17.64 8.20
CA MET A 83 -7.63 -17.54 8.69
C MET A 83 -8.61 -18.33 7.84
N HIS A 84 -8.51 -18.27 6.51
CA HIS A 84 -9.38 -19.01 5.59
C HIS A 84 -9.18 -20.53 5.70
N THR A 85 -7.93 -20.98 5.86
CA THR A 85 -7.61 -22.38 6.10
C THR A 85 -8.23 -22.85 7.41
N GLU A 86 -8.10 -22.08 8.48
CA GLU A 86 -8.64 -22.46 9.80
C GLU A 86 -10.17 -22.43 9.83
N ALA A 87 -10.79 -21.43 9.20
CA ALA A 87 -12.25 -21.38 9.03
C ALA A 87 -12.78 -22.57 8.23
N SER A 88 -12.06 -22.99 7.18
CA SER A 88 -12.41 -24.18 6.38
C SER A 88 -12.34 -25.45 7.22
N LYS A 89 -11.27 -25.63 8.02
CA LYS A 89 -11.17 -26.79 8.93
C LYS A 89 -12.30 -26.81 9.95
N ALA A 90 -12.59 -25.67 10.59
CA ALA A 90 -13.65 -25.55 11.57
C ALA A 90 -15.01 -25.91 10.99
N ARG A 91 -15.30 -25.46 9.75
CA ARG A 91 -16.53 -25.81 9.05
C ARG A 91 -16.63 -27.31 8.76
N ILE A 92 -15.58 -27.93 8.22
CA ILE A 92 -15.56 -29.37 7.93
C ILE A 92 -15.78 -30.17 9.21
N MET A 93 -15.09 -29.82 10.30
CA MET A 93 -15.29 -30.49 11.60
C MET A 93 -16.71 -30.29 12.14
N GLY A 94 -17.31 -29.12 11.94
CA GLY A 94 -18.70 -28.85 12.31
C GLY A 94 -19.69 -29.71 11.52
N GLU A 95 -19.52 -29.81 10.19
CA GLU A 95 -20.34 -30.68 9.33
C GLU A 95 -20.22 -32.15 9.77
N LEU A 96 -19.01 -32.60 10.09
CA LEU A 96 -18.73 -33.96 10.54
C LEU A 96 -19.34 -34.26 11.91
N ALA A 97 -19.23 -33.32 12.85
CA ALA A 97 -19.83 -33.44 14.18
C ALA A 97 -21.37 -33.48 14.12
N VAL A 98 -21.99 -32.66 13.27
CA VAL A 98 -23.45 -32.68 13.06
C VAL A 98 -23.90 -34.01 12.46
N ASN A 99 -23.18 -34.53 11.45
CA ASN A 99 -23.46 -35.85 10.90
C ASN A 99 -23.32 -36.96 11.95
N HIS A 100 -22.24 -36.94 12.73
CA HIS A 100 -22.04 -37.90 13.82
C HIS A 100 -23.17 -37.86 14.85
N LEU A 101 -23.60 -36.66 15.26
CA LEU A 101 -24.72 -36.49 16.19
C LEU A 101 -26.04 -36.99 15.60
N LEU A 102 -26.31 -36.73 14.32
CA LEU A 102 -27.50 -37.22 13.64
C LEU A 102 -27.51 -38.75 13.57
N THR A 103 -26.39 -39.38 13.23
CA THR A 103 -26.27 -40.84 13.14
C THR A 103 -26.37 -41.51 14.52
N LEU A 104 -25.75 -40.93 15.55
CA LEU A 104 -25.85 -41.38 16.95
C LEU A 104 -27.28 -41.36 17.49
N ILE A 105 -28.13 -40.47 16.99
CA ILE A 105 -29.56 -40.40 17.36
C ILE A 105 -30.35 -41.54 16.70
N THR A 106 -29.84 -42.13 15.61
CA THR A 106 -30.60 -43.05 14.75
C THR A 106 -30.12 -44.50 14.72
N GLU A 107 -28.90 -44.82 15.15
CA GLU A 107 -28.31 -46.17 14.94
C GLU A 107 -27.50 -46.73 16.15
N ASP A 108 -27.29 -48.05 16.17
CA ASP A 108 -26.56 -48.83 17.21
C ASP A 108 -25.02 -48.68 17.13
N ASP A 109 -24.31 -48.97 18.23
CA ASP A 109 -22.84 -48.77 18.41
C ASP A 109 -21.93 -49.33 17.30
N THR A 110 -22.36 -50.38 16.57
CA THR A 110 -21.57 -50.99 15.50
C THR A 110 -21.45 -50.11 14.25
N THR A 111 -22.42 -49.24 13.99
CA THR A 111 -22.38 -48.31 12.84
C THR A 111 -21.45 -47.13 13.10
N LEU A 112 -21.14 -46.83 14.36
CA LEU A 112 -20.23 -45.76 14.76
C LEU A 112 -18.79 -45.97 14.25
N GLN A 113 -18.27 -47.21 14.33
CA GLN A 113 -16.91 -47.53 13.87
C GLN A 113 -16.78 -47.44 12.34
N ALA A 114 -17.81 -47.86 11.61
CA ALA A 114 -17.85 -47.72 10.16
C ALA A 114 -17.89 -46.24 9.75
N LEU A 115 -18.68 -45.42 10.45
CA LEU A 115 -18.76 -43.98 10.24
C LEU A 115 -17.43 -43.28 10.49
N GLN A 116 -16.75 -43.62 11.59
CA GLN A 116 -15.47 -43.01 11.95
C GLN A 116 -14.40 -43.26 10.88
N HIS A 117 -14.41 -44.45 10.27
CA HIS A 117 -13.49 -44.80 9.19
C HIS A 117 -13.83 -44.09 7.87
N GLN A 118 -15.12 -43.90 7.58
CA GLN A 118 -15.62 -43.14 6.43
C GLN A 118 -15.31 -41.64 6.57
N ASP A 119 -15.46 -41.10 7.78
CA ASP A 119 -15.19 -39.70 8.10
C ASP A 119 -13.72 -39.34 7.94
N GLN A 120 -12.80 -40.23 8.34
CA GLN A 120 -11.36 -40.03 8.10
C GLN A 120 -11.03 -39.97 6.61
N GLN A 121 -11.67 -40.80 5.78
CA GLN A 121 -11.48 -40.79 4.33
C GLN A 121 -12.05 -39.51 3.71
N TYR A 122 -13.26 -39.11 4.12
CA TYR A 122 -13.89 -37.88 3.68
C TYR A 122 -13.07 -36.63 4.04
N LEU A 123 -12.55 -36.58 5.27
CA LEU A 123 -11.73 -35.47 5.75
C LEU A 123 -10.42 -35.35 4.93
N ALA A 124 -9.78 -36.49 4.64
CA ALA A 124 -8.57 -36.53 3.83
C ALA A 124 -8.82 -36.04 2.39
N GLU A 125 -9.92 -36.47 1.75
CA GLU A 125 -10.29 -36.01 0.41
C GLU A 125 -10.63 -34.52 0.37
N ARG A 126 -11.41 -34.02 1.35
CA ARG A 126 -11.78 -32.60 1.41
C ARG A 126 -10.58 -31.70 1.66
N LEU A 127 -9.67 -32.07 2.54
CA LEU A 127 -8.43 -31.32 2.78
C LEU A 127 -7.57 -31.25 1.52
N ARG A 128 -7.50 -32.34 0.76
CA ARG A 128 -6.78 -32.39 -0.52
C ARG A 128 -7.42 -31.47 -1.57
N GLN A 129 -8.74 -31.51 -1.73
CA GLN A 129 -9.46 -30.63 -2.66
C GLN A 129 -9.27 -29.15 -2.33
N VAL A 130 -9.28 -28.77 -1.05
CA VAL A 130 -9.06 -27.39 -0.62
C VAL A 130 -7.62 -26.95 -0.89
N ALA A 131 -6.63 -27.83 -0.67
CA ALA A 131 -5.24 -27.55 -1.01
C ALA A 131 -5.05 -27.31 -2.52
N ASP A 132 -5.64 -28.17 -3.36
CA ASP A 132 -5.57 -28.06 -4.83
C ASP A 132 -6.23 -26.76 -5.33
N GLN A 133 -7.36 -26.35 -4.74
CA GLN A 133 -8.03 -25.08 -5.08
C GLN A 133 -7.22 -23.84 -4.65
N LEU A 134 -6.53 -23.92 -3.51
CA LEU A 134 -5.64 -22.85 -3.02
C LEU A 134 -4.34 -22.72 -3.84
N ASP A 135 -3.93 -23.78 -4.55
CA ASP A 135 -2.78 -23.73 -5.44
C ASP A 135 -3.17 -23.37 -6.89
N ALA A 136 -4.34 -23.81 -7.37
CA ALA A 136 -4.87 -23.39 -8.66
C ALA A 136 -5.19 -21.88 -8.74
N SER A 137 -5.57 -21.26 -7.62
CA SER A 137 -5.78 -19.82 -7.51
C SER A 137 -4.48 -18.99 -7.61
N LYS A 138 -3.30 -19.58 -7.32
CA LYS A 138 -2.00 -18.94 -7.58
C LYS A 138 -1.63 -18.86 -9.07
N SER A 139 -2.11 -19.79 -9.90
CA SER A 139 -1.74 -19.88 -11.32
C SER A 139 -2.50 -18.88 -12.23
N LYS A 140 -3.56 -18.27 -11.69
CA LYS A 140 -4.43 -17.31 -12.42
C LYS A 140 -4.19 -15.84 -12.06
N THR A 141 -3.21 -15.54 -11.20
CA THR A 141 -2.85 -14.17 -10.77
C THR A 141 -1.41 -13.90 -11.15
#